data_AF-A0AAV3ZES2-F1
#
_entry.id   AF-A0AAV3ZES2-F1
#
_cell.length_a   1.000
_cell.length_b   1.000
_cell.length_c   1.000
_cell.angle_alpha   90.00
_cell.angle_beta   90.00
_cell.angle_gamma   90.00
#
_symmetry.space_group_name_H-M   'P 1'
#
loop_
_entity.id
_entity.type
_entity.pdbx_description
1 polymer ?
#
loop_
_entity_poly.entity_id
_entity_poly.type
_entity_poly.pdbx_seq_one_letter_code
_entity_poly.pdbx_strand_id
1 'polypeptide(L)'
;MLFIALVLNLCILQGLNAFYLPGLAAVTYCPRNQGGAEKSNENSCTTELPIYVNRLNTVENIVPYEYHNFDFCIPENDVAQSPAENLGQVVFGERIRPSKYKLNFSEEAKCIKVCEKSYKVGDKDQIEKLCFLKWGIHLNYQHHWIVDNMPITWCYDVERNSKFCSTGFPIGCYVTKFGKRKDACVTSEKFNLRDTYFVFNHVDITIEYHKLSPEDWGQSHEGFGARIVSAKLVPRSIDHQKEGPEGCDPVSPPLGIPGPALTKELKIKYTFSVTWIENPKVKWTSRWDYILESMPHTDIQWFSTMNSLVIVVFLSGILARIMLRTLRKDIARNNQMNNLDDALEEFGWKIVRYDVFRPPRKGMFLSVLVGNGTQLFVMTLITLENIRSRFEMACANVSTPSSQDSDSDTIIEGSSGSEFDLDESSDKDGAQVASTLRSRTDSPINGCGIPATDQGVGDFQWQYLVEDDLNPVE
;
A
#
# COMPACT_ATOMS: atom_id res chain seq x y z
N MET A 1 -20.70 -43.42 21.55
CA MET A 1 -19.60 -42.73 20.84
C MET A 1 -20.09 -41.55 20.00
N LEU A 2 -21.13 -41.70 19.17
CA LEU A 2 -21.66 -40.60 18.33
C LEU A 2 -22.05 -39.34 19.13
N PHE A 3 -22.69 -39.52 20.29
CA PHE A 3 -23.15 -38.41 21.13
C PHE A 3 -22.00 -37.59 21.74
N ILE A 4 -20.89 -38.25 22.07
CA ILE A 4 -19.69 -37.61 22.63
C ILE A 4 -18.96 -36.84 21.52
N ALA A 5 -18.89 -37.40 20.31
CA ALA A 5 -18.32 -36.71 19.15
C ALA A 5 -19.14 -35.46 18.75
N LEU A 6 -20.46 -35.51 18.87
CA LEU A 6 -21.34 -34.37 18.56
C LEU A 6 -21.16 -33.22 19.57
N VAL A 7 -21.08 -33.55 20.87
CA VAL A 7 -20.84 -32.56 21.94
C VAL A 7 -19.44 -31.95 21.81
N LEU A 8 -18.43 -32.74 21.44
CA LEU A 8 -17.07 -32.24 21.23
C LEU A 8 -16.99 -31.27 20.04
N ASN A 9 -17.66 -31.59 18.92
CA ASN A 9 -17.73 -30.68 17.76
C ASN A 9 -18.51 -29.38 18.08
N LEU A 10 -19.57 -29.45 18.89
CA LEU A 10 -20.30 -28.26 19.33
C LEU A 10 -19.45 -27.34 20.23
N CYS A 11 -18.60 -27.91 21.08
CA CYS A 11 -17.67 -27.12 21.91
C CYS A 11 -16.58 -26.44 21.08
N ILE A 12 -16.11 -27.06 19.98
CA ILE A 12 -15.10 -26.46 19.08
C ILE A 12 -15.71 -25.26 18.31
N LEU A 13 -16.98 -25.34 17.92
CA LEU A 13 -17.69 -24.25 17.25
C LEU A 13 -17.89 -23.00 18.13
N GLN A 14 -17.90 -23.13 19.46
CA GLN A 14 -18.02 -21.99 20.38
C GLN A 14 -16.73 -21.15 20.50
N GLY A 15 -15.61 -21.64 19.95
CA GLY A 15 -14.34 -20.91 19.91
C GLY A 15 -14.14 -20.05 18.66
N LEU A 16 -15.08 -20.06 17.71
CA LEU A 16 -14.99 -19.25 16.49
C LEU A 16 -15.31 -17.78 16.81
N ASN A 17 -14.30 -17.04 17.27
CA ASN A 17 -14.33 -15.60 17.18
C ASN A 17 -14.26 -15.22 15.69
N ALA A 18 -15.35 -14.68 15.15
CA ALA A 18 -15.37 -14.13 13.81
C ALA A 18 -14.29 -13.03 13.74
N PHE A 19 -13.21 -13.30 13.00
CA PHE A 19 -12.13 -12.36 12.81
C PHE A 19 -12.58 -11.30 11.80
N TYR A 20 -12.79 -10.08 12.27
CA TYR A 20 -13.08 -8.94 11.40
C TYR A 20 -11.78 -8.51 10.71
N LEU A 21 -11.76 -8.59 9.37
CA LEU A 21 -10.71 -8.00 8.55
C LEU A 21 -11.00 -6.49 8.40
N PRO A 22 -10.22 -5.61 9.06
CA PRO A 22 -10.43 -4.17 8.94
C PRO A 22 -10.24 -3.71 7.49
N GLY A 23 -11.21 -2.95 6.97
CA GLY A 23 -11.15 -2.32 5.65
C GLY A 23 -11.99 -2.98 4.55
N LEU A 24 -12.65 -4.12 4.82
CA LEU A 24 -13.54 -4.78 3.85
C LEU A 24 -15.02 -4.39 4.00
N ALA A 25 -15.48 -4.05 5.20
CA ALA A 25 -16.88 -3.68 5.43
C ALA A 25 -17.13 -2.19 5.16
N ALA A 26 -18.22 -1.89 4.46
CA ALA A 26 -18.64 -0.52 4.18
C ALA A 26 -19.13 0.16 5.46
N VAL A 27 -18.55 1.31 5.80
CA VAL A 27 -19.03 2.17 6.88
C VAL A 27 -20.06 3.15 6.32
N THR A 28 -21.18 3.31 7.01
CA THR A 28 -22.23 4.26 6.63
C THR A 28 -22.18 5.46 7.56
N TYR A 29 -22.19 6.67 6.98
CA TYR A 29 -22.11 7.92 7.73
C TYR A 29 -23.43 8.68 7.74
N CYS A 30 -23.80 9.22 8.91
CA CYS A 30 -25.06 9.95 9.13
C CYS A 30 -24.82 11.32 9.77
N PRO A 31 -25.60 12.35 9.38
CA PRO A 31 -25.48 13.68 9.96
C PRO A 31 -25.98 13.72 11.41
N ARG A 32 -25.35 14.56 12.24
CA ARG A 32 -25.62 14.65 13.70
C ARG A 32 -27.07 15.01 14.05
N ASN A 33 -27.73 15.79 13.19
CA ASN A 33 -29.04 16.39 13.46
C ASN A 33 -30.23 15.47 13.17
N GLN A 34 -30.00 14.26 12.65
CA GLN A 34 -31.07 13.33 12.25
C GLN A 34 -30.80 11.96 12.84
N GLY A 35 -31.05 11.83 14.15
CA GLY A 35 -31.27 10.58 14.89
C GLY A 35 -30.44 9.36 14.47
N GLY A 36 -29.19 9.27 14.92
CA GLY A 36 -28.36 8.07 14.69
C GLY A 36 -27.40 7.71 15.83
N ALA A 37 -27.44 8.40 16.97
CA ALA A 37 -26.52 8.10 18.07
C ALA A 37 -27.12 7.21 19.19
N GLU A 38 -28.43 6.93 19.19
CA GLU A 38 -29.04 6.29 20.36
C GLU A 38 -29.89 5.04 20.17
N LYS A 39 -30.39 4.64 18.99
CA LYS A 39 -31.19 3.40 18.90
C LYS A 39 -31.16 2.72 17.52
N SER A 40 -30.31 1.71 17.37
CA SER A 40 -30.67 0.38 16.83
C SER A 40 -29.40 -0.48 16.74
N ASN A 41 -29.40 -1.63 17.41
CA ASN A 41 -28.26 -2.56 17.48
C ASN A 41 -27.96 -3.28 16.15
N GLU A 42 -28.47 -2.80 15.01
CA GLU A 42 -28.26 -3.40 13.69
C GLU A 42 -27.90 -2.39 12.58
N ASN A 43 -28.03 -1.06 12.82
CA ASN A 43 -27.64 -0.02 11.86
C ASN A 43 -26.53 0.86 12.47
N SER A 44 -25.27 0.42 12.39
CA SER A 44 -24.09 1.13 12.92
C SER A 44 -23.72 2.36 12.07
N CYS A 45 -24.58 3.38 12.07
CA CYS A 45 -24.26 4.64 11.39
C CYS A 45 -23.34 5.50 12.26
N THR A 46 -22.19 5.92 11.73
CA THR A 46 -21.22 6.76 12.44
C THR A 46 -21.30 8.21 11.97
N THR A 47 -21.16 9.17 12.89
CA THR A 47 -21.15 10.61 12.54
C THR A 47 -19.74 11.18 12.46
N GLU A 48 -18.83 10.62 13.26
CA GLU A 48 -17.43 11.06 13.31
C GLU A 48 -16.63 10.37 12.21
N LEU A 49 -15.88 11.16 11.44
CA LEU A 49 -14.96 10.69 10.43
C LEU A 49 -13.52 10.99 10.92
N PRO A 50 -12.86 10.02 11.59
CA PRO A 50 -11.50 10.20 12.07
C PRO A 50 -10.51 10.20 10.89
N ILE A 51 -9.56 11.14 10.92
CA ILE A 51 -8.41 11.13 10.02
C ILE A 51 -7.23 10.49 10.74
N TYR A 52 -6.62 9.51 10.10
CA TYR A 52 -5.40 8.87 10.54
C TYR A 52 -4.20 9.38 9.76
N VAL A 53 -3.04 9.39 10.41
CA VAL A 53 -1.75 9.72 9.81
C VAL A 53 -0.86 8.50 9.83
N ASN A 54 -0.10 8.30 8.76
CA ASN A 54 0.93 7.29 8.65
C ASN A 54 2.33 7.98 8.68
N ARG A 55 3.39 7.19 8.49
CA ARG A 55 4.77 7.64 8.33
C ARG A 55 4.92 8.64 7.18
N LEU A 56 5.94 9.48 7.29
CA LEU A 56 6.39 10.37 6.23
C LEU A 56 7.53 9.72 5.46
N ASN A 57 7.50 9.79 4.13
CA ASN A 57 8.56 9.29 3.25
C ASN A 57 8.98 10.37 2.25
N THR A 58 10.05 10.11 1.51
CA THR A 58 10.52 10.96 0.41
C THR A 58 11.13 10.06 -0.68
N VAL A 59 11.23 10.59 -1.90
CA VAL A 59 11.98 9.97 -3.00
C VAL A 59 13.49 10.20 -2.88
N GLU A 60 13.92 11.20 -2.11
CA GLU A 60 15.34 11.59 -1.99
C GLU A 60 16.10 10.79 -0.92
N ASN A 61 15.38 10.12 0.00
CA ASN A 61 15.95 9.38 1.11
C ASN A 61 15.15 8.10 1.40
N ILE A 62 15.85 7.03 1.78
CA ILE A 62 15.26 5.72 2.05
C ILE A 62 14.63 5.62 3.45
N VAL A 63 14.98 6.53 4.37
CA VAL A 63 14.53 6.47 5.77
C VAL A 63 13.18 7.18 5.94
N PRO A 64 12.08 6.45 6.23
CA PRO A 64 10.84 7.07 6.62
C PRO A 64 10.90 7.54 8.07
N TYR A 65 10.17 8.61 8.38
CA TYR A 65 10.03 9.11 9.74
C TYR A 65 8.59 8.99 10.22
N GLU A 66 8.41 8.68 11.50
CA GLU A 66 7.10 8.72 12.12
C GLU A 66 6.58 10.16 12.21
N TYR A 67 5.25 10.33 12.20
CA TYR A 67 4.61 11.64 12.33
C TYR A 67 5.00 12.38 13.63
N HIS A 68 5.33 11.64 14.69
CA HIS A 68 5.69 12.18 16.01
C HIS A 68 7.12 12.76 16.08
N ASN A 69 8.00 12.36 15.16
CA ASN A 69 9.38 12.84 15.15
C ASN A 69 9.47 14.30 14.71
N PHE A 70 8.47 14.75 13.94
CA PHE A 70 8.28 16.15 13.60
C PHE A 70 7.41 16.84 14.65
N ASP A 71 7.61 18.15 14.85
CA ASP A 71 6.86 18.94 15.83
C ASP A 71 5.44 19.31 15.34
N PHE A 72 4.68 18.32 14.88
CA PHE A 72 3.30 18.47 14.44
C PHE A 72 2.30 18.44 15.63
N CYS A 73 1.02 18.62 15.31
CA CYS A 73 -0.07 18.51 16.27
C CYS A 73 -0.42 17.04 16.53
N ILE A 74 -0.11 16.53 17.72
CA ILE A 74 -0.38 15.14 18.13
C ILE A 74 -1.45 15.12 19.25
N PRO A 75 -2.42 14.19 19.24
CA PRO A 75 -3.38 14.00 20.34
C PRO A 75 -2.72 13.42 21.60
N GLU A 76 -3.22 13.76 22.79
CA GLU A 76 -2.63 13.30 24.07
C GLU A 76 -2.78 11.78 24.30
N ASN A 77 -3.80 11.15 23.71
CA ASN A 77 -4.09 9.72 23.81
C ASN A 77 -3.90 9.00 22.46
N ASP A 78 -2.74 9.17 21.84
CA ASP A 78 -2.40 8.61 20.53
C ASP A 78 -2.36 7.07 20.51
N VAL A 79 -1.78 6.43 21.53
CA VAL A 79 -1.58 4.97 21.58
C VAL A 79 -2.90 4.22 21.77
N ALA A 80 -3.80 4.72 22.63
CA ALA A 80 -5.05 4.03 22.95
C ALA A 80 -6.09 4.05 21.82
N GLN A 81 -5.98 5.02 20.91
CA GLN A 81 -6.89 5.21 19.77
C GLN A 81 -6.25 4.75 18.44
N SER A 82 -5.07 4.14 18.50
CA SER A 82 -4.42 3.57 17.32
C SER A 82 -5.14 2.27 16.91
N PRO A 83 -5.47 2.08 15.63
CA PRO A 83 -6.00 0.82 15.13
C PRO A 83 -5.07 -0.35 15.43
N ALA A 84 -5.63 -1.56 15.57
CA ALA A 84 -4.82 -2.76 15.72
C ALA A 84 -4.03 -3.04 14.43
N GLU A 85 -2.70 -3.12 14.55
CA GLU A 85 -1.79 -3.40 13.43
C GLU A 85 -1.67 -4.92 13.21
N ASN A 86 -1.56 -5.33 11.95
CA ASN A 86 -1.23 -6.70 11.60
C ASN A 86 0.30 -6.93 11.69
N LEU A 87 0.74 -8.19 11.79
CA LEU A 87 2.17 -8.52 11.93
C LEU A 87 3.01 -7.95 10.77
N GLY A 88 2.47 -7.93 9.56
CA GLY A 88 3.13 -7.35 8.38
C GLY A 88 3.39 -5.85 8.54
N GLN A 89 2.38 -5.07 8.95
CA GLN A 89 2.47 -3.63 9.19
C GLN A 89 3.53 -3.31 10.24
N VAL A 90 3.58 -4.09 11.32
CA VAL A 90 4.61 -3.95 12.37
C VAL A 90 6.01 -4.19 11.80
N VAL A 91 6.20 -5.25 11.01
CA VAL A 91 7.50 -5.59 10.39
C VAL A 91 7.94 -4.53 9.38
N PHE A 92 7.02 -3.96 8.61
CA PHE A 92 7.32 -2.89 7.66
C PHE A 92 7.39 -1.50 8.30
N GLY A 93 7.20 -1.40 9.63
CA GLY A 93 7.25 -0.16 10.39
C GLY A 93 6.14 0.83 10.02
N GLU A 94 4.99 0.33 9.55
CA GLU A 94 3.80 1.15 9.32
C GLU A 94 3.08 1.36 10.64
N ARG A 95 2.92 2.64 11.02
CA ARG A 95 2.24 3.01 12.26
C ARG A 95 1.15 4.01 11.98
N ILE A 96 -0.09 3.53 12.02
CA ILE A 96 -1.28 4.34 11.77
C ILE A 96 -1.71 4.96 13.07
N ARG A 97 -1.68 6.29 13.15
CA ARG A 97 -1.98 7.03 14.38
C ARG A 97 -3.14 7.99 14.16
N PRO A 98 -3.99 8.21 15.17
CA PRO A 98 -5.08 9.18 15.06
C PRO A 98 -4.51 10.59 15.00
N SER A 99 -5.09 11.43 14.14
CA SER A 99 -4.73 12.83 14.05
C SER A 99 -5.60 13.70 14.96
N LYS A 100 -5.19 14.95 15.20
CA LYS A 100 -6.04 15.95 15.87
C LYS A 100 -7.16 16.51 14.97
N TYR A 101 -7.18 16.16 13.67
CA TYR A 101 -8.20 16.60 12.73
C TYR A 101 -9.44 15.71 12.89
N LYS A 102 -10.50 16.27 13.47
CA LYS A 102 -11.78 15.60 13.64
C LYS A 102 -12.80 16.19 12.68
N LEU A 103 -13.38 15.34 11.83
CA LEU A 103 -14.39 15.74 10.87
C LEU A 103 -15.74 15.15 11.29
N ASN A 104 -16.79 15.94 11.17
CA ASN A 104 -18.16 15.48 11.34
C ASN A 104 -18.84 15.42 9.98
N PHE A 105 -19.54 14.32 9.71
CA PHE A 105 -20.23 14.15 8.44
C PHE A 105 -21.28 15.25 8.23
N SER A 106 -21.30 15.82 7.01
CA SER A 106 -22.23 16.88 6.58
C SER A 106 -22.07 18.24 7.30
N GLU A 107 -20.99 18.45 8.07
CA GLU A 107 -20.66 19.74 8.67
C GLU A 107 -19.53 20.41 7.89
N GLU A 108 -19.82 21.51 7.19
CA GLU A 108 -18.79 22.33 6.55
C GLU A 108 -18.05 23.16 7.61
N ALA A 109 -16.73 23.18 7.49
CA ALA A 109 -15.85 23.87 8.42
C ALA A 109 -14.84 24.70 7.62
N LYS A 110 -14.66 25.98 7.98
CA LYS A 110 -13.67 26.85 7.34
C LYS A 110 -12.70 27.40 8.38
N CYS A 111 -11.40 27.21 8.15
CA CYS A 111 -10.32 27.76 8.99
C CYS A 111 -10.37 27.35 10.47
N ILE A 112 -10.64 26.07 10.79
CA ILE A 112 -10.60 25.60 12.17
C ILE A 112 -9.14 25.44 12.61
N LYS A 113 -8.80 26.02 13.77
CA LYS A 113 -7.48 25.90 14.41
C LYS A 113 -7.32 24.55 15.10
N VAL A 114 -6.22 23.86 14.78
CA VAL A 114 -5.87 22.55 15.38
C VAL A 114 -4.88 22.73 16.51
N CYS A 115 -3.73 23.34 16.22
CA CYS A 115 -2.75 23.69 17.23
C CYS A 115 -1.88 24.85 16.77
N GLU A 116 -1.11 25.42 17.71
CA GLU A 116 -0.15 26.48 17.46
C GLU A 116 1.20 26.07 18.02
N LYS A 117 2.24 26.20 17.20
CA LYS A 117 3.63 25.92 17.57
C LYS A 117 4.42 27.22 17.55
N SER A 118 5.12 27.50 18.64
CA SER A 118 5.94 28.71 18.77
C SER A 118 7.41 28.34 18.91
N TYR A 119 8.27 28.96 18.11
CA TYR A 119 9.71 28.81 18.12
C TYR A 119 10.36 30.13 18.54
N LYS A 120 10.97 30.16 19.72
CA LYS A 120 11.66 31.33 20.26
C LYS A 120 13.14 31.34 19.90
N VAL A 121 13.67 32.54 19.66
CA VAL A 121 15.10 32.74 19.40
C VAL A 121 15.86 32.59 20.73
N GLY A 122 16.62 31.52 20.88
CA GLY A 122 17.48 31.26 22.05
C GLY A 122 17.22 29.92 22.76
N ASP A 123 16.09 29.27 22.51
CA ASP A 123 15.81 27.93 23.02
C ASP A 123 16.39 26.87 22.06
N LYS A 124 17.39 26.13 22.53
CA LYS A 124 18.14 25.16 21.70
C LYS A 124 17.23 24.06 21.15
N ASP A 125 16.33 23.53 21.99
CA ASP A 125 15.48 22.39 21.63
C ASP A 125 14.43 22.79 20.57
N GLN A 126 13.88 24.01 20.69
CA GLN A 126 12.91 24.55 19.71
C GLN A 126 13.59 24.87 18.38
N ILE A 127 14.81 25.41 18.42
CA ILE A 127 15.58 25.69 17.21
C ILE A 127 15.95 24.39 16.50
N GLU A 128 16.37 23.35 17.23
CA GLU A 128 16.66 22.04 16.65
C GLU A 128 15.45 21.44 15.94
N LYS A 129 14.26 21.47 16.57
CA LYS A 129 13.00 21.04 15.95
C LYS A 129 12.65 21.83 14.70
N LEU A 130 12.88 23.15 14.71
CA LEU A 130 12.68 23.99 13.54
C LEU A 130 13.68 23.67 12.42
N CYS A 131 14.94 23.40 12.75
CA CYS A 131 15.95 22.97 11.77
C CYS A 131 15.57 21.60 11.17
N PHE A 132 15.08 20.67 11.99
CA PHE A 132 14.59 19.36 11.54
C PHE A 132 13.38 19.51 10.60
N LEU A 133 12.46 20.42 10.90
CA LEU A 133 11.34 20.75 10.00
C LEU A 133 11.83 21.33 8.67
N LYS A 134 12.78 22.29 8.69
CA LYS A 134 13.39 22.86 7.47
C LYS A 134 14.07 21.78 6.63
N TRP A 135 14.77 20.86 7.28
CA TRP A 135 15.41 19.72 6.62
C TRP A 135 14.39 18.77 5.97
N GLY A 136 13.29 18.48 6.68
CA GLY A 136 12.18 17.70 6.13
C GLY A 136 11.57 18.33 4.87
N ILE A 137 11.44 19.67 4.85
CA ILE A 137 10.97 20.42 3.68
C ILE A 137 12.01 20.39 2.54
N HIS A 138 13.29 20.51 2.86
CA HIS A 138 14.37 20.48 1.87
C HIS A 138 14.42 19.14 1.12
N LEU A 139 14.21 18.04 1.82
CA LEU A 139 14.17 16.69 1.25
C LEU A 139 12.77 16.30 0.72
N ASN A 140 11.82 17.22 0.65
CA ASN A 140 10.48 16.97 0.10
C ASN A 140 9.75 15.78 0.77
N TYR A 141 9.83 15.68 2.11
CA TYR A 141 9.07 14.65 2.84
C TYR A 141 7.56 14.87 2.66
N GLN A 142 6.83 13.76 2.47
CA GLN A 142 5.40 13.74 2.19
C GLN A 142 4.61 13.09 3.34
N HIS A 143 3.48 13.70 3.64
CA HIS A 143 2.45 13.18 4.52
C HIS A 143 1.57 12.16 3.81
N HIS A 144 1.30 11.04 4.48
CA HIS A 144 0.32 10.04 4.06
C HIS A 144 -0.81 10.01 5.08
N TRP A 145 -1.97 10.53 4.69
CA TRP A 145 -3.16 10.57 5.54
C TRP A 145 -4.20 9.57 5.04
N ILE A 146 -4.97 9.00 5.95
CA ILE A 146 -5.93 7.94 5.67
C ILE A 146 -7.27 8.32 6.29
N VAL A 147 -8.34 8.19 5.50
CA VAL A 147 -9.73 8.45 5.91
C VAL A 147 -10.61 7.33 5.36
N ASP A 148 -11.42 6.70 6.20
CA ASP A 148 -12.28 5.56 5.82
C ASP A 148 -11.52 4.46 5.04
N ASN A 149 -10.32 4.14 5.54
CA ASN A 149 -9.36 3.21 4.94
C ASN A 149 -8.83 3.60 3.55
N MET A 150 -9.13 4.80 3.02
CA MET A 150 -8.59 5.31 1.76
C MET A 150 -7.50 6.36 2.00
N PRO A 151 -6.42 6.39 1.20
CA PRO A 151 -5.44 7.47 1.26
C PRO A 151 -6.07 8.77 0.76
N ILE A 152 -5.73 9.88 1.41
CA ILE A 152 -6.05 11.22 0.92
C ILE A 152 -5.11 11.56 -0.24
N THR A 153 -5.68 11.99 -1.35
CA THR A 153 -4.90 12.35 -2.55
C THR A 153 -4.72 13.85 -2.69
N TRP A 154 -3.56 14.27 -3.19
CA TRP A 154 -3.30 15.65 -3.59
C TRP A 154 -3.11 15.71 -5.10
N CYS A 155 -4.03 16.41 -5.78
CA CYS A 155 -4.00 16.64 -7.21
C CYS A 155 -3.49 18.04 -7.53
N TYR A 156 -2.57 18.16 -8.47
CA TYR A 156 -2.09 19.45 -8.99
C TYR A 156 -2.01 19.42 -10.52
N ASP A 157 -2.19 20.60 -11.12
CA ASP A 157 -2.12 20.78 -12.56
C ASP A 157 -0.66 20.88 -13.01
N VAL A 158 -0.29 20.11 -14.04
CA VAL A 158 1.03 20.16 -14.68
C VAL A 158 0.93 20.96 -15.99
N GLU A 159 2.03 21.55 -16.46
CA GLU A 159 2.16 22.49 -17.62
C GLU A 159 1.55 22.01 -18.97
N ARG A 160 0.90 20.84 -19.03
CA ARG A 160 0.18 20.30 -20.21
C ARG A 160 -1.32 20.08 -19.98
N ASN A 161 -1.94 20.74 -18.99
CA ASN A 161 -3.36 20.58 -18.64
C ASN A 161 -3.73 19.14 -18.20
N SER A 162 -2.72 18.35 -17.83
CA SER A 162 -2.87 17.03 -17.21
C SER A 162 -2.83 17.17 -15.70
N LYS A 163 -3.84 16.62 -15.02
CA LYS A 163 -3.90 16.55 -13.55
C LYS A 163 -3.07 15.37 -13.08
N PHE A 164 -2.10 15.62 -12.21
CA PHE A 164 -1.35 14.56 -11.53
C PHE A 164 -1.84 14.48 -10.09
N CYS A 165 -2.21 13.29 -9.62
CA CYS A 165 -2.55 13.09 -8.21
C CYS A 165 -1.56 12.13 -7.54
N SER A 166 -1.08 12.53 -6.38
CA SER A 166 -0.26 11.70 -5.50
C SER A 166 -1.08 11.28 -4.29
N THR A 167 -0.82 10.09 -3.73
CA THR A 167 -1.43 9.61 -2.48
C THR A 167 -0.82 10.25 -1.21
N GLY A 168 0.13 11.18 -1.39
CA GLY A 168 0.72 11.97 -0.33
C GLY A 168 0.98 13.41 -0.76
N PHE A 169 1.12 14.30 0.22
CA PHE A 169 1.38 15.72 0.01
C PHE A 169 2.58 16.18 0.82
N PRO A 170 3.43 17.08 0.31
CA PRO A 170 4.65 17.46 0.99
C PRO A 170 4.40 18.32 2.24
N ILE A 171 5.32 18.29 3.21
CA ILE A 171 5.29 19.13 4.42
C ILE A 171 5.32 20.62 4.04
N GLY A 172 5.97 20.94 2.93
CA GLY A 172 6.16 22.31 2.47
C GLY A 172 6.93 22.34 1.17
N CYS A 173 7.42 23.53 0.82
CA CYS A 173 8.18 23.72 -0.39
C CYS A 173 9.35 24.69 -0.14
N TYR A 174 10.49 24.46 -0.81
CA TYR A 174 11.69 25.29 -0.68
C TYR A 174 12.01 25.99 -2.01
N VAL A 175 12.17 27.32 -1.96
CA VAL A 175 12.66 28.09 -3.11
C VAL A 175 14.15 28.35 -2.95
N THR A 176 14.93 27.83 -3.89
CA THR A 176 16.39 27.96 -3.89
C THR A 176 16.86 29.41 -3.92
N LYS A 177 18.10 29.67 -3.48
CA LYS A 177 18.77 30.98 -3.56
C LYS A 177 18.77 31.59 -4.97
N PHE A 178 18.82 30.74 -5.99
CA PHE A 178 18.78 31.13 -7.40
C PHE A 178 17.36 31.45 -7.91
N GLY A 179 16.34 31.36 -7.06
CA GLY A 179 14.95 31.62 -7.41
C GLY A 179 14.31 30.52 -8.26
N LYS A 180 14.95 29.36 -8.41
CA LYS A 180 14.36 28.20 -9.09
C LYS A 180 13.35 27.55 -8.15
N ARG A 181 12.08 27.58 -8.56
CA ARG A 181 10.98 26.82 -7.94
C ARG A 181 11.12 25.34 -8.32
N LYS A 182 11.03 24.45 -7.34
CA LYS A 182 11.01 22.99 -7.51
C LYS A 182 9.80 22.42 -6.76
N ASP A 183 9.39 21.21 -7.15
CA ASP A 183 8.35 20.42 -6.47
C ASP A 183 7.04 21.21 -6.26
N ALA A 184 6.45 21.14 -5.07
CA ALA A 184 5.20 21.82 -4.74
C ALA A 184 5.25 23.37 -4.81
N CYS A 185 6.44 23.98 -4.89
CA CYS A 185 6.54 25.43 -5.07
C CYS A 185 6.15 25.86 -6.50
N VAL A 186 6.06 24.94 -7.47
CA VAL A 186 5.60 25.25 -8.83
C VAL A 186 4.09 25.43 -8.88
N THR A 187 3.35 24.78 -7.98
CA THR A 187 1.88 24.76 -7.96
C THR A 187 1.25 26.14 -7.76
N SER A 188 1.95 27.10 -7.16
CA SER A 188 1.44 28.45 -6.92
C SER A 188 2.50 29.51 -7.18
N GLU A 189 2.14 30.56 -7.91
CA GLU A 189 3.00 31.71 -8.19
C GLU A 189 3.31 32.54 -6.93
N LYS A 190 2.58 32.33 -5.84
CA LYS A 190 2.79 33.02 -4.55
C LYS A 190 4.11 32.67 -3.89
N PHE A 191 4.71 31.53 -4.24
CA PHE A 191 6.00 31.08 -3.70
C PHE A 191 7.16 31.66 -4.51
N ASN A 192 7.33 32.99 -4.45
CA ASN A 192 8.31 33.72 -5.26
C ASN A 192 9.52 34.26 -4.47
N LEU A 193 9.47 34.21 -3.12
CA LEU A 193 10.57 34.67 -2.28
C LEU A 193 11.77 33.74 -2.43
N ARG A 194 12.97 34.32 -2.56
CA ARG A 194 14.22 33.55 -2.73
C ARG A 194 14.76 33.12 -1.39
N ASP A 195 15.34 31.91 -1.34
CA ASP A 195 15.92 31.33 -0.12
C ASP A 195 14.95 31.27 1.07
N THR A 196 13.70 30.88 0.78
CA THR A 196 12.64 30.76 1.78
C THR A 196 12.02 29.37 1.76
N TYR A 197 11.76 28.85 2.95
CA TYR A 197 11.03 27.62 3.20
C TYR A 197 9.57 27.97 3.48
N PHE A 198 8.65 27.46 2.69
CA PHE A 198 7.22 27.61 2.91
C PHE A 198 6.68 26.35 3.56
N VAL A 199 6.10 26.47 4.75
CA VAL A 199 5.44 25.34 5.44
C VAL A 199 3.99 25.30 5.02
N PHE A 200 3.46 24.11 4.72
CA PHE A 200 2.04 23.91 4.49
C PHE A 200 1.33 23.70 5.82
N ASN A 201 0.79 24.79 6.34
CA ASN A 201 0.12 24.83 7.64
C ASN A 201 -1.41 24.88 7.54
N HIS A 202 -1.95 25.08 6.34
CA HIS A 202 -3.38 25.00 6.08
C HIS A 202 -3.68 23.88 5.08
N VAL A 203 -4.72 23.10 5.35
CA VAL A 203 -5.18 22.04 4.43
C VAL A 203 -6.66 22.22 4.12
N ASP A 204 -6.99 22.28 2.82
CA ASP A 204 -8.37 22.24 2.37
C ASP A 204 -8.72 20.80 1.99
N ILE A 205 -9.58 20.18 2.78
CA ILE A 205 -10.02 18.80 2.60
C ILE A 205 -11.36 18.83 1.86
N THR A 206 -11.43 18.11 0.75
CA THR A 206 -12.65 17.91 -0.03
C THR A 206 -13.03 16.45 0.04
N ILE A 207 -14.19 16.16 0.61
CA ILE A 207 -14.70 14.80 0.73
C ILE A 207 -15.90 14.65 -0.19
N GLU A 208 -15.76 13.73 -1.14
CA GLU A 208 -16.86 13.33 -2.00
C GLU A 208 -17.58 12.14 -1.38
N TYR A 209 -18.90 12.23 -1.31
CA TYR A 209 -19.74 11.18 -0.77
C TYR A 209 -20.88 10.83 -1.72
N HIS A 210 -21.31 9.58 -1.63
CA HIS A 210 -22.45 9.05 -2.35
C HIS A 210 -23.58 8.79 -1.34
N LYS A 211 -24.72 9.47 -1.51
CA LYS A 211 -25.92 9.18 -0.71
C LYS A 211 -26.48 7.84 -1.15
N LEU A 212 -26.78 6.95 -0.20
CA LEU A 212 -27.43 5.70 -0.54
C LEU A 212 -28.87 5.98 -0.99
N SER A 213 -29.22 5.55 -2.20
CA SER A 213 -30.60 5.52 -2.70
C SER A 213 -31.32 4.29 -2.12
N PRO A 214 -32.66 4.31 -1.90
CA PRO A 214 -33.44 3.12 -1.55
C PRO A 214 -33.22 1.92 -2.49
N GLU A 215 -32.79 2.17 -3.73
CA GLU A 215 -32.51 1.18 -4.76
C GLU A 215 -31.19 0.41 -4.53
N ASP A 216 -30.23 1.00 -3.82
CA ASP A 216 -28.93 0.38 -3.51
C ASP A 216 -28.99 -0.54 -2.26
N TRP A 217 -30.06 -0.39 -1.46
CA TRP A 217 -30.37 -1.26 -0.35
C TRP A 217 -31.15 -2.47 -0.88
N GLY A 218 -30.49 -3.61 -1.08
CA GLY A 218 -31.22 -4.86 -1.31
C GLY A 218 -32.25 -5.10 -0.19
N GLN A 219 -33.54 -4.88 -0.47
CA GLN A 219 -34.79 -5.15 0.28
C GLN A 219 -34.86 -5.07 1.82
N SER A 220 -33.80 -4.68 2.56
CA SER A 220 -33.73 -4.93 4.01
C SER A 220 -33.50 -3.68 4.87
N HIS A 221 -33.36 -2.48 4.30
CA HIS A 221 -33.01 -1.31 5.09
C HIS A 221 -33.53 -0.02 4.44
N GLU A 222 -34.54 0.62 5.04
CA GLU A 222 -34.84 2.03 4.81
C GLU A 222 -33.80 2.86 5.60
N GLY A 223 -32.80 3.42 4.93
CA GLY A 223 -31.70 4.07 5.62
C GLY A 223 -31.17 5.32 4.93
N PHE A 224 -31.31 6.46 5.61
CA PHE A 224 -30.65 7.73 5.30
C PHE A 224 -29.18 7.63 5.71
N GLY A 225 -28.28 7.40 4.75
CA GLY A 225 -26.85 7.31 5.02
C GLY A 225 -26.03 7.68 3.78
N ALA A 226 -24.76 7.98 4.00
CA ALA A 226 -23.81 8.25 2.94
C ALA A 226 -22.56 7.38 3.08
N ARG A 227 -21.96 7.05 1.94
CA ARG A 227 -20.65 6.39 1.89
C ARG A 227 -19.64 7.33 1.27
N ILE A 228 -18.42 7.30 1.79
CA ILE A 228 -17.32 8.12 1.27
C ILE A 228 -16.76 7.46 0.01
N VAL A 229 -16.64 8.24 -1.06
CA VAL A 229 -16.16 7.75 -2.36
C VAL A 229 -14.79 8.31 -2.73
N SER A 230 -14.47 9.54 -2.33
CA SER A 230 -13.17 10.13 -2.62
C SER A 230 -12.77 11.13 -1.53
N ALA A 231 -11.47 11.21 -1.25
CA ALA A 231 -10.90 12.18 -0.34
C ALA A 231 -9.71 12.88 -1.03
N LYS A 232 -9.87 14.19 -1.25
CA LYS A 232 -8.89 15.05 -1.89
C LYS A 232 -8.45 16.13 -0.92
N LEU A 233 -7.19 16.53 -0.99
CA LEU A 233 -6.63 17.58 -0.15
C LEU A 233 -5.77 18.53 -0.98
N VAL A 234 -5.93 19.83 -0.73
CA VAL A 234 -5.07 20.88 -1.29
C VAL A 234 -4.32 21.54 -0.14
N PRO A 235 -2.97 21.40 -0.09
CA PRO A 235 -2.17 22.07 0.92
C PRO A 235 -1.96 23.54 0.56
N ARG A 236 -1.98 24.41 1.58
CA ARG A 236 -1.69 25.84 1.46
C ARG A 236 -0.75 26.29 2.57
N SER A 237 0.07 27.28 2.25
CA SER A 237 0.84 28.04 3.23
C SER A 237 0.14 29.38 3.47
N ILE A 238 -0.18 29.69 4.72
CA ILE A 238 -0.91 30.89 5.13
C ILE A 238 -0.22 31.50 6.35
N ASP A 239 0.13 32.78 6.27
CA ASP A 239 0.52 33.57 7.44
C ASP A 239 -0.76 34.09 8.10
N HIS A 240 -1.21 33.42 9.17
CA HIS A 240 -2.46 33.69 9.90
C HIS A 240 -2.44 35.02 10.68
N GLN A 241 -2.39 36.14 9.94
CA GLN A 241 -2.37 37.49 10.51
C GLN A 241 -3.72 37.90 11.13
N LYS A 242 -4.82 37.35 10.63
CA LYS A 242 -6.17 37.53 11.17
C LYS A 242 -6.65 36.24 11.84
N GLU A 243 -7.37 36.38 12.95
CA GLU A 243 -8.00 35.26 13.64
C GLU A 243 -9.45 35.07 13.17
N GLY A 244 -9.88 33.81 12.97
CA GLY A 244 -11.24 33.46 12.57
C GLY A 244 -11.36 32.93 11.13
N PRO A 245 -12.58 32.72 10.63
CA PRO A 245 -12.85 32.14 9.29
C PRO A 245 -12.28 32.95 8.13
N GLU A 246 -12.14 34.27 8.30
CA GLU A 246 -11.50 35.19 7.33
C GLU A 246 -9.97 35.08 7.31
N GLY A 247 -9.37 34.38 8.27
CA GLY A 247 -7.93 34.21 8.38
C GLY A 247 -7.32 33.25 7.35
N CYS A 248 -8.14 32.41 6.72
CA CYS A 248 -7.70 31.41 5.73
C CYS A 248 -8.13 31.73 4.30
N ASP A 249 -8.46 32.99 4.00
CA ASP A 249 -8.89 33.38 2.66
C ASP A 249 -7.83 33.06 1.60
N PRO A 250 -8.23 32.77 0.35
CA PRO A 250 -7.31 32.48 -0.74
C PRO A 250 -6.35 33.63 -1.06
N VAL A 251 -6.57 34.84 -0.53
CA VAL A 251 -5.74 36.03 -0.78
C VAL A 251 -4.64 36.20 0.28
N SER A 252 -4.68 35.41 1.36
CA SER A 252 -3.70 35.51 2.45
C SER A 252 -2.26 35.27 1.97
N PRO A 253 -1.28 36.03 2.53
CA PRO A 253 0.13 35.85 2.18
C PRO A 253 0.66 34.51 2.70
N PRO A 254 1.59 33.86 1.99
CA PRO A 254 2.18 32.60 2.44
C PRO A 254 3.16 32.82 3.60
N LEU A 255 3.24 31.84 4.50
CA LEU A 255 4.19 31.85 5.61
C LEU A 255 5.57 31.40 5.12
N GLY A 256 6.42 32.36 4.80
CA GLY A 256 7.81 32.13 4.40
C GLY A 256 8.78 32.19 5.59
N ILE A 257 9.48 31.09 5.85
CA ILE A 257 10.57 31.03 6.82
C ILE A 257 11.89 31.27 6.07
N PRO A 258 12.64 32.33 6.39
CA PRO A 258 13.92 32.59 5.73
C PRO A 258 14.92 31.46 6.00
N GLY A 259 15.76 31.18 5.00
CA GLY A 259 16.89 30.26 5.10
C GLY A 259 17.89 30.57 6.22
N PRO A 260 18.37 31.83 6.39
CA PRO A 260 19.26 32.18 7.50
C PRO A 260 18.60 32.03 8.88
N ALA A 261 19.41 32.19 9.93
CA ALA A 261 18.96 32.08 11.32
C ALA A 261 17.75 32.97 11.61
N LEU A 262 16.87 32.49 12.49
CA LEU A 262 15.60 33.12 12.79
C LEU A 262 15.82 34.46 13.51
N THR A 263 15.35 35.57 12.93
CA THR A 263 15.50 36.92 13.50
C THR A 263 14.36 37.35 14.42
N LYS A 264 13.21 36.66 14.39
CA LYS A 264 12.00 36.96 15.19
C LYS A 264 11.35 35.67 15.66
N GLU A 265 10.62 35.69 16.77
CA GLU A 265 9.81 34.54 17.20
C GLU A 265 8.87 34.09 16.06
N LEU A 266 8.88 32.79 15.74
CA LEU A 266 8.07 32.22 14.67
C LEU A 266 6.91 31.44 15.30
N LYS A 267 5.67 31.78 14.91
CA LYS A 267 4.48 31.04 15.32
C LYS A 267 3.83 30.39 14.10
N ILE A 268 3.73 29.07 14.09
CA ILE A 268 3.07 28.29 13.06
C ILE A 268 1.71 27.85 13.60
N LYS A 269 0.63 28.41 13.05
CA LYS A 269 -0.74 27.98 13.34
C LYS A 269 -1.16 26.94 12.30
N TYR A 270 -1.53 25.75 12.75
CA TYR A 270 -2.08 24.69 11.89
C TYR A 270 -3.60 24.79 11.86
N THR A 271 -4.16 24.79 10.65
CA THR A 271 -5.60 24.96 10.42
C THR A 271 -6.08 24.06 9.30
N PHE A 272 -7.38 23.78 9.26
CA PHE A 272 -7.99 23.04 8.16
C PHE A 272 -9.34 23.62 7.77
N SER A 273 -9.76 23.34 6.55
CA SER A 273 -11.11 23.58 6.04
C SER A 273 -11.64 22.29 5.42
N VAL A 274 -12.94 22.02 5.58
CA VAL A 274 -13.60 20.83 5.03
C VAL A 274 -14.79 21.24 4.18
N THR A 275 -14.85 20.64 3.01
CA THR A 275 -15.93 20.79 2.03
C THR A 275 -16.49 19.42 1.68
N TRP A 276 -17.82 19.30 1.68
CA TRP A 276 -18.52 18.07 1.39
C TRP A 276 -19.20 18.19 0.03
N ILE A 277 -18.90 17.27 -0.88
CA ILE A 277 -19.47 17.27 -2.24
C ILE A 277 -20.22 15.96 -2.45
N GLU A 278 -21.47 16.07 -2.88
CA GLU A 278 -22.26 14.90 -3.26
C GLU A 278 -21.93 14.47 -4.69
N ASN A 279 -21.59 13.20 -4.90
CA ASN A 279 -21.29 12.64 -6.22
C ASN A 279 -22.11 11.36 -6.48
N PRO A 280 -23.25 11.45 -7.19
CA PRO A 280 -24.11 10.29 -7.45
C PRO A 280 -23.58 9.37 -8.56
N LYS A 281 -22.56 9.78 -9.34
CA LYS A 281 -22.07 9.00 -10.49
C LYS A 281 -21.13 7.87 -10.09
N VAL A 282 -20.40 8.05 -8.98
CA VAL A 282 -19.40 7.10 -8.52
C VAL A 282 -20.06 6.17 -7.50
N LYS A 283 -20.18 4.89 -7.85
CA LYS A 283 -20.60 3.84 -6.90
C LYS A 283 -19.50 3.60 -5.88
N TRP A 284 -19.88 3.30 -4.63
CA TRP A 284 -18.91 3.01 -3.56
C TRP A 284 -17.94 1.86 -3.90
N THR A 285 -18.39 0.85 -4.65
CA THR A 285 -17.55 -0.26 -5.09
C THR A 285 -16.37 0.16 -5.97
N SER A 286 -16.53 1.26 -6.73
CA SER A 286 -15.53 1.86 -7.61
C SER A 286 -14.71 2.96 -6.93
N ARG A 287 -14.79 3.10 -5.61
CA ARG A 287 -14.09 4.19 -4.88
C ARG A 287 -12.57 4.14 -4.98
N TRP A 288 -11.99 3.00 -5.36
CA TRP A 288 -10.54 2.87 -5.55
C TRP A 288 -10.07 3.29 -6.95
N ASP A 289 -10.99 3.40 -7.91
CA ASP A 289 -10.66 3.64 -9.31
C ASP A 289 -9.97 5.00 -9.51
N TYR A 290 -10.40 6.05 -8.78
CA TYR A 290 -9.79 7.37 -8.89
C TYR A 290 -8.32 7.41 -8.41
N ILE A 291 -7.94 6.53 -7.47
CA ILE A 291 -6.57 6.42 -6.98
C ILE A 291 -5.73 5.68 -8.04
N LEU A 292 -6.25 4.57 -8.56
CA LEU A 292 -5.57 3.73 -9.55
C LEU A 292 -5.35 4.45 -10.88
N GLU A 293 -6.34 5.19 -11.36
CA GLU A 293 -6.24 5.98 -12.60
C GLU A 293 -5.22 7.13 -12.46
N SER A 294 -5.02 7.62 -11.23
CA SER A 294 -4.11 8.73 -10.98
C SER A 294 -2.65 8.33 -10.79
N MET A 295 -2.35 7.04 -10.61
CA MET A 295 -0.97 6.59 -10.57
C MET A 295 -0.38 6.70 -11.98
N PRO A 296 0.77 7.37 -12.17
CA PRO A 296 1.45 7.32 -13.46
C PRO A 296 1.68 5.84 -13.75
N HIS A 297 1.20 5.38 -14.91
CA HIS A 297 1.54 4.04 -15.39
C HIS A 297 3.06 3.97 -15.36
N THR A 298 3.59 3.25 -14.37
CA THR A 298 5.00 2.90 -14.39
C THR A 298 5.12 2.09 -15.65
N ASP A 299 5.82 2.64 -16.64
CA ASP A 299 6.25 1.87 -17.79
C ASP A 299 6.80 0.57 -17.21
N ILE A 300 6.06 -0.52 -17.46
CA ILE A 300 6.34 -1.85 -16.92
C ILE A 300 7.84 -2.00 -16.95
N GLN A 301 8.47 -2.33 -15.82
CA GLN A 301 9.93 -2.39 -15.72
C GLN A 301 10.43 -3.54 -16.61
N TRP A 302 10.45 -3.32 -17.93
CA TRP A 302 10.76 -4.26 -18.99
C TRP A 302 12.15 -4.85 -18.77
N PHE A 303 13.00 -4.11 -18.05
CA PHE A 303 14.29 -4.56 -17.57
C PHE A 303 14.21 -5.83 -16.72
N SER A 304 13.26 -5.95 -15.79
CA SER A 304 13.10 -7.14 -14.94
C SER A 304 12.55 -8.34 -15.73
N THR A 305 11.59 -8.10 -16.63
CA THR A 305 11.01 -9.14 -17.50
C THR A 305 12.03 -9.66 -18.53
N MET A 306 12.85 -8.78 -19.10
CA MET A 306 13.92 -9.19 -20.01
C MET A 306 15.01 -9.97 -19.29
N ASN A 307 15.38 -9.54 -18.07
CA ASN A 307 16.37 -10.25 -17.25
C ASN A 307 15.92 -11.68 -16.92
N SER A 308 14.65 -11.89 -16.54
CA SER A 308 14.15 -13.24 -16.27
C SER A 308 14.05 -14.10 -17.53
N LEU A 309 13.65 -13.52 -18.67
CA LEU A 309 13.58 -14.24 -19.96
C LEU A 309 14.95 -14.75 -20.41
N VAL A 310 16.00 -13.93 -20.27
CA VAL A 310 17.37 -14.33 -20.62
C VAL A 310 17.83 -15.53 -19.78
N ILE A 311 17.56 -15.53 -18.47
CA ILE A 311 17.93 -16.64 -17.58
C ILE A 311 17.22 -17.94 -18.00
N VAL A 312 15.93 -17.88 -18.34
CA VAL A 312 15.16 -19.06 -18.76
C VAL A 312 15.70 -19.65 -20.06
N VAL A 313 15.99 -18.81 -21.07
CA VAL A 313 16.58 -19.27 -22.34
C VAL A 313 17.94 -19.93 -22.09
N PHE A 314 18.78 -19.32 -21.25
CA PHE A 314 20.10 -19.83 -20.94
C PHE A 314 20.05 -21.18 -20.22
N LEU A 315 19.21 -21.32 -19.19
CA LEU A 315 19.02 -22.57 -18.47
C LEU A 315 18.45 -23.67 -19.38
N SER A 316 17.50 -23.33 -20.25
CA SER A 316 16.95 -24.30 -21.23
C SER A 316 18.02 -24.75 -22.24
N GLY A 317 18.89 -23.84 -22.69
CA GLY A 317 20.01 -24.18 -23.59
C GLY A 317 21.03 -25.10 -22.93
N ILE A 318 21.36 -24.88 -21.66
CA ILE A 318 22.25 -25.76 -20.91
C ILE A 318 21.64 -27.16 -20.77
N LEU A 319 20.36 -27.25 -20.38
CA LEU A 319 19.66 -28.53 -20.26
C LEU A 319 19.61 -29.27 -21.61
N ALA A 320 19.27 -28.56 -22.69
CA ALA A 320 19.26 -29.13 -24.03
C ALA A 320 20.65 -29.66 -24.43
N ARG A 321 21.72 -28.92 -24.13
CA ARG A 321 23.10 -29.37 -24.41
C ARG A 321 23.48 -30.61 -23.59
N ILE A 322 23.10 -30.65 -22.31
CA ILE A 322 23.34 -31.82 -21.44
C ILE A 322 22.59 -33.04 -22.01
N MET A 323 21.31 -32.87 -22.34
CA MET A 323 20.47 -33.93 -22.93
C MET A 323 21.03 -34.43 -24.27
N LEU A 324 21.48 -33.53 -25.16
CA LEU A 324 22.09 -33.91 -26.42
C LEU A 324 23.42 -34.64 -26.22
N ARG A 325 24.21 -34.25 -25.21
CA ARG A 325 25.46 -34.93 -24.86
C ARG A 325 25.21 -36.32 -24.29
N THR A 326 24.24 -36.48 -23.40
CA THR A 326 23.87 -37.79 -22.85
C THR A 326 23.32 -38.69 -23.96
N LEU A 327 22.42 -38.18 -24.79
CA LEU A 327 21.82 -38.94 -25.90
C LEU A 327 22.87 -39.39 -26.93
N ARG A 328 23.81 -38.53 -27.34
CA ARG A 328 24.90 -38.93 -28.25
C ARG A 328 25.82 -39.96 -27.62
N LYS A 329 26.13 -39.82 -26.32
CA LYS A 329 26.96 -40.77 -25.57
C LYS A 329 26.27 -42.13 -25.45
N ASP A 330 24.97 -42.14 -25.19
CA ASP A 330 24.17 -43.36 -25.09
C ASP A 330 24.00 -44.04 -26.45
N ILE A 331 23.77 -43.30 -27.55
CA ILE A 331 23.74 -43.87 -28.91
C ILE A 331 25.09 -44.50 -29.27
N ALA A 332 26.21 -43.81 -28.99
CA ALA A 332 27.54 -44.34 -29.26
C ALA A 332 27.82 -45.63 -28.47
N ARG A 333 27.38 -45.68 -27.21
CA ARG A 333 27.44 -46.88 -26.38
C ARG A 333 26.54 -48.00 -26.89
N ASN A 334 25.31 -47.70 -27.30
CA ASN A 334 24.38 -48.69 -27.84
C ASN A 334 24.89 -49.28 -29.15
N ASN A 335 25.45 -48.48 -30.06
CA ASN A 335 26.03 -49.00 -31.29
C ASN A 335 27.24 -49.92 -31.03
N GLN A 336 28.01 -49.68 -29.95
CA GLN A 336 29.07 -50.60 -29.53
C GLN A 336 28.53 -51.90 -28.91
N MET A 337 27.45 -51.81 -28.14
CA MET A 337 26.72 -52.97 -27.59
C MET A 337 26.08 -53.82 -28.69
N ASN A 338 25.43 -53.21 -29.69
CA ASN A 338 24.79 -53.91 -30.81
C ASN A 338 25.79 -54.77 -31.61
N ASN A 339 27.03 -54.30 -31.79
CA ASN A 339 28.08 -55.12 -32.42
C ASN A 339 28.49 -56.36 -31.59
N LEU A 340 28.17 -56.40 -30.30
CA LEU A 340 28.39 -57.53 -29.39
C LEU A 340 27.10 -58.36 -29.18
N ASP A 341 25.94 -57.71 -29.22
CA ASP A 341 24.61 -58.27 -28.99
C ASP A 341 23.94 -58.84 -30.26
N ASP A 342 24.42 -58.54 -31.47
CA ASP A 342 23.95 -59.20 -32.71
C ASP A 342 24.15 -60.74 -32.69
N ALA A 343 24.98 -61.26 -31.78
CA ALA A 343 25.12 -62.69 -31.51
C ALA A 343 24.21 -63.23 -30.38
N LEU A 344 23.56 -62.36 -29.59
CA LEU A 344 22.72 -62.67 -28.41
C LEU A 344 21.24 -62.25 -28.57
N GLU A 345 20.93 -61.27 -29.42
CA GLU A 345 19.59 -60.70 -29.64
C GLU A 345 18.61 -61.64 -30.34
N GLU A 346 19.08 -62.75 -30.93
CA GLU A 346 18.19 -63.76 -31.49
C GLU A 346 17.31 -64.43 -30.39
N PHE A 347 17.62 -64.23 -29.10
CA PHE A 347 16.88 -64.81 -27.97
C PHE A 347 16.36 -63.83 -26.88
N GLY A 348 16.84 -62.58 -26.80
CA GLY A 348 16.60 -61.69 -25.65
C GLY A 348 15.24 -60.96 -25.60
N TRP A 349 14.84 -60.27 -26.67
CA TRP A 349 13.61 -59.44 -26.69
C TRP A 349 12.33 -60.26 -26.54
N LYS A 350 12.36 -61.53 -26.93
CA LYS A 350 11.25 -62.48 -26.73
C LYS A 350 11.00 -62.77 -25.25
N ILE A 351 12.01 -62.72 -24.39
CA ILE A 351 11.91 -63.01 -22.95
C ILE A 351 11.37 -61.78 -22.20
N VAL A 352 11.75 -60.57 -22.62
CA VAL A 352 11.33 -59.31 -21.97
C VAL A 352 9.83 -59.02 -22.17
N ARG A 353 9.24 -59.43 -23.31
CA ARG A 353 7.78 -59.31 -23.52
C ARG A 353 6.97 -60.04 -22.43
N TYR A 354 7.50 -61.10 -21.84
CA TYR A 354 6.82 -61.84 -20.77
C TYR A 354 7.01 -61.24 -19.37
N ASP A 355 8.02 -60.38 -19.15
CA ASP A 355 8.24 -59.75 -17.84
C ASP A 355 7.37 -58.51 -17.61
N VAL A 356 6.78 -57.91 -18.66
CA VAL A 356 5.78 -56.83 -18.55
C VAL A 356 4.51 -57.30 -17.82
N PHE A 357 4.21 -58.60 -17.86
CA PHE A 357 3.04 -59.18 -17.19
C PHE A 357 3.34 -59.65 -15.76
N ARG A 358 4.56 -59.48 -15.25
CA ARG A 358 4.89 -59.91 -13.90
C ARG A 358 4.31 -58.90 -12.89
N PRO A 359 3.40 -59.32 -12.00
CA PRO A 359 2.83 -58.41 -11.02
C PRO A 359 3.94 -57.87 -10.10
N PRO A 360 4.04 -56.54 -9.91
CA PRO A 360 5.06 -55.95 -9.05
C PRO A 360 4.85 -56.38 -7.60
N ARG A 361 5.95 -56.65 -6.89
CA ARG A 361 5.96 -57.11 -5.48
C ARG A 361 5.12 -56.25 -4.52
N LYS A 362 4.89 -54.97 -4.84
CA LYS A 362 4.06 -54.03 -4.07
C LYS A 362 3.02 -53.31 -4.95
N GLY A 363 2.30 -54.03 -5.81
CA GLY A 363 1.31 -53.45 -6.73
C GLY A 363 0.23 -52.60 -6.07
N MET A 364 -0.15 -52.92 -4.82
CA MET A 364 -1.14 -52.14 -4.08
C MET A 364 -0.66 -50.71 -3.77
N PHE A 365 0.61 -50.55 -3.36
CA PHE A 365 1.17 -49.22 -3.07
C PHE A 365 1.33 -48.38 -4.35
N LEU A 366 1.73 -49.02 -5.45
CA LEU A 366 1.82 -48.37 -6.76
C LEU A 366 0.45 -47.89 -7.26
N SER A 367 -0.58 -48.72 -7.12
CA SER A 367 -1.96 -48.36 -7.50
C SER A 367 -2.49 -47.18 -6.67
N VAL A 368 -2.18 -47.13 -5.37
CA VAL A 368 -2.58 -46.03 -4.48
C VAL A 368 -1.87 -44.73 -4.85
N LEU A 369 -0.57 -44.78 -5.17
CA LEU A 369 0.18 -43.61 -5.63
C LEU A 369 -0.31 -43.09 -6.98
N VAL A 370 -0.54 -43.98 -7.95
CA VAL A 370 -1.04 -43.59 -9.28
C VAL A 370 -2.46 -43.07 -9.20
N GLY A 371 -3.33 -43.69 -8.39
CA GLY A 371 -4.70 -43.23 -8.16
C GLY A 371 -4.75 -41.84 -7.54
N ASN A 372 -4.05 -41.62 -6.42
CA ASN A 372 -3.99 -40.30 -5.77
C ASN A 372 -3.32 -39.25 -6.64
N GLY A 373 -2.22 -39.59 -7.33
CA GLY A 373 -1.53 -38.67 -8.24
C GLY A 373 -2.41 -38.24 -9.40
N THR A 374 -3.16 -39.18 -10.01
CA THR A 374 -4.09 -38.87 -11.10
C THR A 374 -5.26 -38.02 -10.59
N GLN A 375 -5.78 -38.31 -9.39
CA GLN A 375 -6.86 -37.53 -8.79
C GLN A 375 -6.44 -36.08 -8.50
N LEU A 376 -5.25 -35.86 -7.93
CA LEU A 376 -4.70 -34.52 -7.68
C LEU A 376 -4.41 -33.77 -8.99
N PHE A 377 -3.90 -34.47 -10.00
CA PHE A 377 -3.63 -33.89 -11.31
C PHE A 377 -4.91 -33.43 -12.02
N VAL A 378 -5.97 -34.24 -11.99
CA VAL A 378 -7.27 -33.86 -12.58
C VAL A 378 -7.93 -32.74 -11.78
N MET A 379 -7.87 -32.78 -10.45
CA MET A 379 -8.42 -31.71 -9.60
C MET A 379 -7.74 -30.37 -9.85
N THR A 380 -6.41 -30.35 -9.97
CA THR A 380 -5.65 -29.12 -10.28
C THR A 380 -5.94 -28.56 -11.67
N LEU A 381 -6.12 -29.42 -12.69
CA LEU A 381 -6.51 -28.95 -14.03
C LEU A 381 -7.91 -28.33 -14.03
N ILE A 382 -8.89 -28.98 -13.38
CA ILE A 382 -10.27 -28.48 -13.32
C ILE A 382 -10.37 -27.19 -12.50
N THR A 383 -9.61 -27.06 -11.40
CA THR A 383 -9.58 -25.81 -10.64
C THR A 383 -8.95 -24.68 -11.45
N LEU A 384 -7.84 -24.93 -12.17
CA LEU A 384 -7.24 -23.93 -13.04
C LEU A 384 -8.16 -23.50 -14.19
N GLU A 385 -8.88 -24.45 -14.81
CA GLU A 385 -9.83 -24.15 -15.88
C GLU A 385 -11.06 -23.37 -15.36
N ASN A 386 -11.57 -23.75 -14.19
CA ASN A 386 -12.65 -22.99 -13.53
C ASN A 386 -12.21 -21.59 -13.11
N ILE A 387 -11.00 -21.44 -12.56
CA ILE A 387 -10.45 -20.13 -12.19
C ILE A 387 -10.29 -19.27 -13.44
N ARG A 388 -9.74 -19.83 -14.53
CA ARG A 388 -9.62 -19.13 -15.81
C ARG A 388 -10.98 -18.68 -16.35
N SER A 389 -11.97 -19.57 -16.38
CA SER A 389 -13.32 -19.28 -16.87
C SER A 389 -14.03 -18.22 -16.01
N ARG A 390 -13.89 -18.29 -14.69
CA ARG A 390 -14.40 -17.26 -13.76
C ARG A 390 -13.72 -15.90 -13.96
N PHE A 391 -12.41 -15.90 -14.25
CA PHE A 391 -11.66 -14.68 -14.52
C PHE A 391 -12.06 -14.05 -15.88
N GLU A 392 -12.26 -14.87 -16.92
CA GLU A 392 -12.77 -14.41 -18.22
C GLU A 392 -14.20 -13.84 -18.12
N MET A 393 -15.10 -14.48 -17.35
CA MET A 393 -16.44 -13.95 -17.08
C MET A 393 -16.41 -12.65 -16.27
N ALA A 394 -15.51 -12.53 -15.29
CA ALA A 394 -15.33 -11.30 -14.51
C ALA A 394 -14.83 -10.14 -15.40
N CYS A 395 -13.92 -10.41 -16.33
CA CYS A 395 -13.44 -9.40 -17.28
C CYS A 395 -14.46 -9.04 -18.37
N ALA A 396 -15.27 -9.99 -18.84
CA ALA A 396 -16.30 -9.73 -19.86
C ALA A 396 -17.41 -8.81 -19.33
N ASN A 397 -17.84 -8.98 -18.07
CA ASN A 397 -18.90 -8.17 -17.45
C ASN A 397 -18.50 -6.72 -17.13
N VAL A 398 -17.22 -6.35 -17.25
CA VAL A 398 -16.76 -4.96 -17.08
C VAL A 398 -16.85 -4.15 -18.38
N SER A 399 -17.08 -4.79 -19.53
CA SER A 399 -16.96 -4.16 -20.86
C SER A 399 -18.26 -3.75 -21.55
N THR A 400 -19.43 -3.82 -20.90
CA THR A 400 -20.71 -3.41 -21.53
C THR A 400 -21.51 -2.41 -20.67
N PRO A 401 -21.81 -1.21 -21.19
CA PRO A 401 -22.81 -0.32 -20.61
C PRO A 401 -24.23 -0.82 -20.96
N SER A 402 -25.11 -0.66 -19.98
CA SER A 402 -26.47 -1.20 -19.87
C SER A 402 -27.45 -0.70 -20.93
N SER A 403 -28.30 -1.61 -21.44
CA SER A 403 -29.68 -1.27 -21.83
C SER A 403 -30.61 -2.51 -21.75
N GLN A 404 -31.54 -2.42 -20.78
CA GLN A 404 -32.93 -2.93 -20.72
C GLN A 404 -33.31 -4.43 -20.75
N ASP A 405 -33.98 -4.79 -19.64
CA ASP A 405 -35.30 -5.42 -19.48
C ASP A 405 -35.51 -6.95 -19.53
N SER A 406 -36.08 -7.38 -18.38
CA SER A 406 -37.16 -8.36 -18.15
C SER A 406 -36.88 -9.88 -18.16
N ASP A 407 -37.16 -10.43 -16.97
CA ASP A 407 -37.88 -11.67 -16.66
C ASP A 407 -37.16 -13.01 -16.41
N SER A 408 -37.61 -13.58 -15.28
CA SER A 408 -37.73 -14.98 -14.87
C SER A 408 -36.55 -15.69 -14.18
N ASP A 409 -36.73 -15.81 -12.86
CA ASP A 409 -36.58 -17.00 -11.99
C ASP A 409 -35.70 -18.16 -12.50
N THR A 410 -34.79 -18.65 -11.63
CA THR A 410 -34.83 -20.03 -11.10
C THR A 410 -33.73 -20.26 -10.03
N ILE A 411 -34.20 -20.80 -8.91
CA ILE A 411 -33.55 -21.39 -7.73
C ILE A 411 -32.46 -22.41 -8.09
N ILE A 412 -31.31 -22.42 -7.39
CA ILE A 412 -30.65 -23.66 -6.89
C ILE A 412 -29.91 -23.38 -5.56
N GLU A 413 -30.30 -24.13 -4.52
CA GLU A 413 -29.61 -24.30 -3.25
C GLU A 413 -28.26 -25.01 -3.36
N GLY A 414 -27.32 -24.63 -2.50
CA GLY A 414 -26.50 -25.56 -1.69
C GLY A 414 -25.45 -26.42 -2.39
N SER A 415 -24.17 -26.19 -2.06
CA SER A 415 -23.41 -27.22 -1.33
C SER A 415 -22.10 -26.68 -0.76
N SER A 416 -21.90 -27.07 0.50
CA SER A 416 -20.71 -26.98 1.34
C SER A 416 -19.47 -27.63 0.72
N GLY A 417 -18.31 -27.00 0.88
CA GLY A 417 -16.99 -27.60 0.64
C GLY A 417 -15.97 -27.08 1.65
N SER A 418 -15.53 -27.97 2.52
CA SER A 418 -14.62 -27.79 3.65
C SER A 418 -13.16 -27.56 3.24
N GLU A 419 -12.51 -26.61 3.93
CA GLU A 419 -11.07 -26.33 3.89
C GLU A 419 -10.34 -27.18 4.95
N PHE A 420 -9.13 -27.64 4.63
CA PHE A 420 -8.33 -28.58 5.43
C PHE A 420 -7.00 -27.89 5.79
N ASP A 421 -6.90 -27.40 7.02
CA ASP A 421 -5.68 -26.83 7.59
C ASP A 421 -4.84 -27.92 8.26
N LEU A 422 -3.52 -27.83 8.06
CA LEU A 422 -2.50 -28.58 8.79
C LEU A 422 -1.83 -27.64 9.79
N ASP A 423 -2.06 -27.91 11.08
CA ASP A 423 -1.32 -27.34 12.20
C ASP A 423 0.06 -28.01 12.34
N GLU A 424 1.08 -27.22 12.67
CA GLU A 424 2.24 -27.71 13.42
C GLU A 424 2.69 -26.66 14.48
N SER A 425 2.59 -27.09 15.73
CA SER A 425 3.20 -26.53 16.96
C SER A 425 4.58 -27.20 17.16
N SER A 426 5.56 -26.81 17.97
CA SER A 426 5.81 -25.90 19.11
C SER A 426 7.30 -25.44 18.97
N ASP A 427 7.97 -24.65 19.80
CA ASP A 427 7.96 -24.49 21.25
C ASP A 427 8.81 -23.26 21.67
N LYS A 428 8.75 -22.98 22.98
CA LYS A 428 9.29 -21.84 23.73
C LYS A 428 10.82 -21.88 23.95
N ASP A 429 11.42 -20.71 24.14
CA ASP A 429 12.01 -20.26 25.43
C ASP A 429 12.79 -18.94 25.28
N GLY A 430 12.71 -18.09 26.30
CA GLY A 430 13.16 -16.70 26.26
C GLY A 430 14.53 -16.41 26.88
N ALA A 431 14.93 -15.14 26.84
CA ALA A 431 15.74 -14.47 27.87
C ALA A 431 15.89 -12.97 27.57
N GLN A 432 15.87 -12.18 28.65
CA GLN A 432 16.13 -10.75 28.73
C GLN A 432 17.58 -10.40 28.36
N VAL A 433 17.78 -9.23 27.74
CA VAL A 433 18.90 -8.34 28.09
C VAL A 433 18.44 -6.89 28.01
N ALA A 434 18.58 -6.19 29.14
CA ALA A 434 18.46 -4.75 29.23
C ALA A 434 19.84 -4.09 29.13
N SER A 435 19.81 -2.86 28.62
CA SER A 435 20.52 -1.69 29.17
C SER A 435 21.72 -1.11 28.39
N THR A 436 21.61 0.21 28.26
CA THR A 436 22.67 1.22 28.41
C THR A 436 23.60 1.48 27.23
N LEU A 437 23.41 2.62 26.55
CA LEU A 437 24.52 3.51 26.21
C LEU A 437 24.09 4.97 26.39
N ARG A 438 24.85 5.65 27.26
CA ARG A 438 24.67 7.03 27.71
C ARG A 438 25.81 7.89 27.14
N SER A 439 25.41 8.99 26.49
CA SER A 439 26.08 10.29 26.28
C SER A 439 27.61 10.42 26.23
N ARG A 440 28.11 11.07 25.17
CA ARG A 440 29.05 12.23 25.19
C ARG A 440 29.30 12.65 23.72
N THR A 441 29.15 13.90 23.29
CA THR A 441 29.86 15.11 23.73
C THR A 441 29.17 16.38 23.17
N ASP A 442 29.17 17.45 23.96
CA ASP A 442 28.84 18.83 23.57
C ASP A 442 29.94 19.46 22.69
N SER A 443 29.55 20.26 21.70
CA SER A 443 30.21 21.52 21.31
C SER A 443 29.33 22.35 20.34
N PRO A 444 29.34 23.70 20.43
CA PRO A 444 28.30 24.55 19.86
C PRO A 444 28.62 24.96 18.43
N ILE A 445 27.65 24.84 17.51
CA ILE A 445 27.75 25.45 16.18
C ILE A 445 26.48 26.25 15.90
N ASN A 446 26.72 27.54 15.64
CA ASN A 446 25.74 28.55 15.31
C ASN A 446 25.11 28.28 13.93
N GLY A 447 23.79 28.45 13.84
CA GLY A 447 23.01 28.33 12.61
C GLY A 447 22.56 26.90 12.35
N CYS A 448 21.36 26.73 11.79
CA CYS A 448 20.87 25.42 11.34
C CYS A 448 21.87 24.81 10.33
N GLY A 449 22.87 24.09 10.81
CA GLY A 449 23.62 23.16 10.02
C GLY A 449 22.65 22.04 9.67
N ILE A 450 22.34 21.91 8.39
CA ILE A 450 21.75 20.69 7.87
C ILE A 450 22.66 19.55 8.34
N PRO A 451 22.15 18.52 9.06
CA PRO A 451 22.99 17.43 9.48
C PRO A 451 23.64 16.84 8.23
N ALA A 452 24.97 16.91 8.18
CA ALA A 452 25.73 16.20 7.17
C ALA A 452 25.42 14.72 7.36
N THR A 453 24.74 14.13 6.37
CA THR A 453 24.71 12.67 6.23
C THR A 453 26.16 12.21 6.19
N ASP A 454 26.53 11.34 7.12
CA ASP A 454 27.81 10.65 7.17
C ASP A 454 28.17 10.17 5.74
N GLN A 455 29.17 10.79 5.14
CA GLN A 455 29.90 10.20 4.02
C GLN A 455 30.75 9.06 4.58
N GLY A 456 30.07 7.95 4.81
CA GLY A 456 30.64 6.66 5.17
C GLY A 456 29.97 5.56 4.35
N VAL A 457 29.79 5.79 3.05
CA VAL A 457 29.41 4.75 2.08
C VAL A 457 30.55 4.66 1.10
N GLY A 458 31.27 3.54 1.15
CA GLY A 458 32.33 3.24 0.20
C GLY A 458 31.78 3.30 -1.23
N ASP A 459 32.62 3.85 -2.12
CA ASP A 459 32.45 3.76 -3.56
C ASP A 459 32.21 2.30 -3.98
N PHE A 460 30.95 1.94 -4.18
CA PHE A 460 30.56 0.89 -5.10
C PHE A 460 30.01 1.58 -6.35
N GLN A 461 30.94 2.02 -7.21
CA GLN A 461 30.66 2.29 -8.61
C GLN A 461 30.14 0.99 -9.24
N TRP A 462 28.85 0.94 -9.57
CA TRP A 462 28.36 0.03 -10.61
C TRP A 462 28.81 0.60 -11.95
N GLN A 463 29.97 0.13 -12.39
CA GLN A 463 30.55 0.44 -13.69
C GLN A 463 29.75 -0.33 -14.75
N TYR A 464 28.80 0.37 -15.40
CA TYR A 464 28.23 -0.08 -16.66
C TYR A 464 29.34 0.01 -17.73
N LEU A 465 29.79 -1.15 -18.21
CA LEU A 465 30.64 -1.24 -19.39
C LEU A 465 29.80 -0.89 -20.62
N VAL A 466 29.97 0.33 -21.11
CA VAL A 466 29.68 0.71 -22.49
C VAL A 466 30.96 0.44 -23.27
N GLU A 467 30.91 -0.55 -24.14
CA GLU A 467 31.99 -0.91 -25.05
C GLU A 467 31.56 -0.44 -26.43
N ASP A 468 32.18 0.62 -26.95
CA ASP A 468 32.23 0.93 -28.37
C ASP A 468 33.47 1.80 -28.70
N ASP A 469 34.22 1.28 -29.68
CA ASP A 469 35.12 1.93 -30.63
C ASP A 469 36.34 2.75 -30.17
N LEU A 470 37.51 2.11 -30.28
CA LEU A 470 38.75 2.76 -30.74
C LEU A 470 39.53 1.82 -31.69
N ASN A 471 39.34 2.00 -33.00
CA ASN A 471 40.47 1.90 -33.95
C ASN A 471 41.31 3.18 -33.77
N PRO A 472 42.67 3.14 -33.80
CA PRO A 472 43.34 3.20 -35.11
C PRO A 472 44.77 2.61 -35.19
N VAL A 473 45.23 2.40 -36.44
CA VAL A 473 46.64 2.27 -36.91
C VAL A 473 47.37 0.99 -36.42
N GLU A 474 47.80 0.05 -37.26
CA GLU A 474 48.54 0.14 -38.54
C GLU A 474 48.29 -1.11 -39.40
#